data_AF-A0A438DHW3-F1
#
_entry.id   AF-A0A438DHW3-F1
#
_cell.length_a   1.000
_cell.length_b   1.000
_cell.length_c   1.000
_cell.angle_alpha   90.00
_cell.angle_beta   90.00
_cell.angle_gamma   90.00
#
_symmetry.space_group_name_H-M   'P 1'
#
loop_
_entity.id
_entity.type
_entity.pdbx_description
1 polymer ?
#
loop_
_entity_poly.entity_id
_entity_poly.type
_entity_poly.pdbx_seq_one_letter_code
_entity_poly.pdbx_strand_id
1 'polypeptide(L)' 'MVENSRIFNFLARLNVEFDEVRGRIIGWQPLPSLGEVFSEVCREESQRNVMLGKKLSKPLENSTLLGTAAAASRNPNN' A
#
# COMPACT_ATOMS: atom_id res chain seq x y z
N MET A 1 29.98 13.44 2.57
CA MET A 1 29.14 14.47 3.24
C MET A 1 27.98 14.96 2.39
N VAL A 2 28.07 14.99 1.05
CA VAL A 2 26.95 15.44 0.18
C VAL A 2 25.73 14.52 0.29
N GLU A 3 25.93 13.21 0.45
CA GLU A 3 24.83 12.24 0.46
C GLU A 3 23.89 12.43 1.66
N ASN A 4 24.45 12.62 2.87
CA ASN A 4 23.65 12.89 4.06
C ASN A 4 22.82 14.17 3.87
N SER A 5 23.39 15.22 3.26
CA SER A 5 22.65 16.45 2.95
C SER A 5 21.49 16.19 1.98
N ARG A 6 21.68 15.32 0.98
CA ARG A 6 20.60 14.91 0.06
C ARG A 6 19.50 14.13 0.79
N ILE A 7 19.87 13.23 1.70
CA ILE A 7 18.92 12.49 2.54
C ILE A 7 18.08 13.45 3.38
N PHE A 8 18.72 14.37 4.11
CA PHE A 8 17.98 15.33 4.94
C PHE A 8 17.11 16.28 4.11
N ASN A 9 17.59 16.76 2.96
CA ASN A 9 16.77 17.57 2.05
C ASN A 9 15.58 16.79 1.47
N PHE A 10 15.75 15.51 1.18
CA PHE A 10 14.66 14.64 0.75
C PHE A 10 13.63 14.47 1.89
N LEU A 11 14.08 14.08 3.08
CA LEU A 11 13.22 13.87 4.26
C LEU A 11 12.49 15.16 4.68
N ALA A 12 13.10 16.33 4.53
CA ALA A 12 12.50 17.63 4.85
C ALA A 12 11.32 17.98 3.92
N ARG A 13 11.33 17.45 2.69
CA ARG A 13 10.30 17.70 1.67
C ARG A 13 9.21 16.62 1.64
N LEU A 14 9.33 15.58 2.45
CA LEU A 14 8.29 14.57 2.60
C LEU A 14 7.03 15.15 3.26
N ASN A 15 5.88 14.57 2.93
CA ASN A 15 4.60 14.91 3.53
C ASN A 15 4.60 14.55 5.03
N VAL A 16 3.90 15.34 5.86
CA VAL A 16 3.76 15.14 7.31
C VAL A 16 3.22 13.75 7.69
N GLU A 17 2.46 13.10 6.79
CA GLU A 17 2.03 11.70 6.97
C GLU A 17 3.18 10.69 7.07
N PHE A 18 4.41 11.09 6.70
CA PHE A 18 5.62 10.26 6.75
C PHE A 18 6.53 10.61 7.94
N ASP A 19 6.06 11.39 8.91
CA ASP A 19 6.88 11.86 10.03
C ASP A 19 7.42 10.73 10.89
N GLU A 20 6.62 9.67 11.07
CA GLU A 20 7.06 8.46 11.77
C GLU A 20 8.20 7.76 11.04
N VAL A 21 8.13 7.68 9.70
CA VAL A 21 9.20 7.12 8.86
C VAL A 21 10.45 7.99 8.96
N ARG A 22 10.28 9.31 8.89
CA ARG A 22 11.37 10.29 9.02
C ARG A 22 12.09 10.14 10.36
N GLY A 23 11.35 10.04 11.46
CA GLY A 23 11.93 9.81 12.78
C GLY A 23 12.71 8.49 12.85
N ARG A 24 12.16 7.43 12.24
CA ARG A 24 12.80 6.10 12.19
C ARG A 24 14.13 6.13 11.42
N ILE A 25 14.14 6.75 10.24
CA ILE A 25 15.33 6.86 9.38
C ILE A 25 16.43 7.70 10.04
N ILE A 26 16.08 8.79 10.73
CA ILE A 26 17.04 9.62 11.47
C ILE A 26 17.64 8.84 12.65
N GLY A 27 16.86 7.93 13.25
CA GLY A 27 17.30 7.07 14.35
C GLY A 27 18.13 5.85 13.93
N TRP A 28 18.32 5.59 12.63
CA TRP A 28 19.12 4.46 12.16
C TRP A 28 20.63 4.75 12.27
N GLN A 29 21.39 3.74 12.70
CA GLN A 29 22.83 3.83 12.85
C GLN A 29 23.51 2.55 12.32
N PRO A 30 24.39 2.64 11.29
CA PRO A 30 24.74 3.84 10.54
C PRO A 30 23.57 4.38 9.70
N LEU A 31 23.64 5.66 9.32
CA LEU A 31 22.61 6.28 8.48
C LEU A 31 22.50 5.50 7.16
N PRO A 32 21.29 5.09 6.74
CA PRO A 32 21.09 4.39 5.48
C PRO A 32 21.52 5.24 4.28
N SER A 33 21.80 4.57 3.16
CA SER A 33 22.00 5.23 1.87
C SER A 33 20.70 5.88 1.37
N LEU A 34 20.82 6.84 0.45
CA LEU A 34 19.64 7.49 -0.14
C LEU A 34 18.70 6.51 -0.87
N GLY A 35 19.24 5.44 -1.46
CA GLY A 35 18.45 4.39 -2.11
C GLY A 35 17.64 3.56 -1.10
N GLU A 36 18.22 3.26 0.06
CA GLU A 36 17.53 2.58 1.16
C GLU A 36 16.45 3.49 1.77
N VAL A 37 16.75 4.78 1.97
CA VAL A 37 15.78 5.79 2.40
C VAL A 37 14.60 5.88 1.43
N PHE A 38 14.87 5.90 0.12
CA PHE A 38 13.82 5.94 -0.90
C PHE A 38 12.96 4.68 -0.87
N SER A 39 13.60 3.51 -0.78
CA SER A 39 12.91 2.21 -0.72
C SER A 39 12.01 2.11 0.50
N GLU A 40 12.47 2.60 1.66
CA GLU A 40 11.69 2.60 2.89
C GLU A 40 10.46 3.51 2.80
N VAL A 41 10.61 4.70 2.22
CA VAL A 41 9.50 5.63 2.01
C VAL A 41 8.47 5.06 1.01
N CYS A 42 8.92 4.47 -0.11
CA CYS A 42 8.03 3.82 -1.07
C CYS A 42 7.33 2.59 -0.47
N ARG A 43 8.03 1.80 0.34
CA ARG A 43 7.46 0.65 1.05
C ARG A 43 6.34 1.10 1.98
N GLU A 44 6.57 2.14 2.78
CA GLU A 44 5.56 2.68 3.70
C GLU A 44 4.38 3.33 2.94
N GLU A 45 4.64 4.03 1.84
CA GLU A 45 3.59 4.58 0.98
C GLU A 45 2.67 3.48 0.45
N SER A 46 3.24 2.37 -0.04
CA SER A 46 2.49 1.21 -0.51
C SER A 46 1.69 0.55 0.61
N GLN A 47 2.31 0.37 1.79
CA GLN A 47 1.62 -0.17 2.97
C GLN A 47 0.45 0.70 3.39
N ARG A 48 0.61 2.03 3.43
CA ARG A 48 -0.51 2.94 3.70
C ARG A 48 -1.56 2.91 2.62
N ASN A 49 -1.21 2.75 1.35
CA ASN A 49 -2.20 2.60 0.29
C ASN A 49 -3.08 1.35 0.51
N VAL A 50 -2.45 0.23 0.88
CA VAL A 50 -3.14 -1.03 1.20
C VAL A 50 -3.95 -0.93 2.50
N MET A 51 -3.37 -0.42 3.57
CA MET A 51 -3.96 -0.39 4.91
C MET A 51 -4.99 0.71 5.10
N LEU A 52 -4.71 1.92 4.60
CA LEU A 52 -5.65 3.03 4.69
C LEU A 52 -6.80 2.86 3.69
N GLY A 53 -6.69 1.87 2.79
CA GLY A 53 -7.68 1.59 1.78
C GLY A 53 -8.07 2.89 1.08
N LYS A 54 -7.06 3.69 0.67
CA LYS A 54 -7.29 4.80 -0.25
C LYS A 54 -7.97 4.15 -1.42
N LYS A 55 -9.30 4.25 -1.40
CA LYS A 55 -10.15 3.63 -2.39
C LYS A 55 -9.67 4.29 -3.66
N LEU A 56 -8.90 3.58 -4.47
CA LEU A 56 -9.18 3.56 -5.88
C LEU A 56 -10.69 3.35 -5.90
N SER A 57 -11.39 4.44 -6.17
CA SER A 57 -12.84 4.55 -6.11
C SER A 57 -13.41 3.27 -6.69
N LYS A 58 -14.04 2.47 -5.83
CA LYS A 58 -14.67 1.18 -6.15
C LYS A 58 -15.83 1.39 -7.14
N PRO A 59 -16.58 0.36 -7.59
CA PRO A 59 -16.32 -1.08 -7.74
C PRO A 59 -16.81 -1.62 -9.11
N LEU A 60 -16.07 -2.43 -9.89
CA LEU A 60 -16.78 -3.22 -10.93
C LEU A 60 -17.35 -4.50 -10.33
N GLU A 61 -18.52 -4.31 -9.73
CA GLU A 61 -19.61 -5.23 -9.59
C GLU A 61 -19.82 -6.17 -10.80
N ASN A 62 -18.99 -7.21 -10.91
CA ASN A 62 -19.17 -8.37 -11.81
C ASN A 62 -19.49 -9.66 -11.04
N SER A 63 -20.16 -9.56 -9.89
CA SER A 63 -20.77 -10.73 -9.25
C SER A 63 -22.22 -10.45 -8.91
N THR A 64 -22.92 -9.97 -9.93
CA THR A 64 -24.37 -10.02 -10.03
C THR A 64 -24.79 -11.47 -10.25
N LEU A 65 -25.23 -12.10 -9.15
CA LEU A 65 -26.39 -12.99 -9.08
C LEU A 65 -26.89 -13.55 -10.44
N LEU A 66 -26.46 -14.76 -10.82
CA LEU A 66 -27.24 -15.60 -11.74
C LEU A 66 -28.06 -16.61 -10.92
N GLY A 67 -29.00 -16.07 -10.16
CA GLY A 67 -30.17 -16.82 -9.76
C GLY A 67 -31.29 -16.47 -10.73
N THR A 68 -31.51 -17.30 -11.76
CA THR A 68 -32.85 -17.64 -12.28
C THR A 68 -32.79 -18.63 -13.44
N ALA A 69 -33.89 -19.39 -13.53
CA ALA A 69 -34.34 -20.31 -14.58
C ALA A 69 -33.75 -21.73 -14.48
N ALA A 70 -34.39 -22.70 -13.82
CA ALA A 70 -35.72 -23.30 -14.06
C ALA A 70 -35.55 -24.72 -14.64
N ALA A 71 -36.15 -25.68 -13.93
CA ALA A 71 -36.65 -26.97 -14.39
C ALA A 71 -35.72 -27.90 -15.18
N ALA A 72 -35.34 -29.04 -14.57
CA ALA A 72 -35.79 -30.35 -15.05
C ALA A 72 -35.26 -31.50 -14.17
N SER A 73 -36.22 -32.17 -13.52
CA SER A 73 -36.25 -33.59 -13.15
C SER A 73 -35.08 -34.18 -12.36
N ARG A 74 -35.28 -34.20 -11.04
CA ARG A 74 -34.69 -35.18 -10.13
C ARG A 74 -35.51 -36.47 -10.22
N ASN A 75 -34.92 -37.56 -10.70
CA ASN A 75 -35.38 -38.91 -10.33
C ASN A 75 -34.23 -39.92 -10.36
N PRO A 76 -33.68 -40.31 -9.20
CA PRO A 76 -33.17 -41.64 -9.00
C PRO A 76 -34.25 -42.49 -8.30
N ASN A 77 -34.45 -43.70 -8.82
CA ASN A 77 -34.90 -44.91 -8.14
C ASN A 77 -36.04 -44.85 -7.08
N ASN A 78 -37.24 -45.28 -7.47
CA ASN A 78 -38.01 -46.42 -6.91
C ASN A 78 -39.38 -46.49 -7.57
#